data_AF-A0A814AVT5-F1
#
_entry.id   AF-A0A814AVT5-F1
#
_cell.length_a   1.000
_cell.length_b   1.000
_cell.length_c   1.000
_cell.angle_alpha   90.00
_cell.angle_beta   90.00
_cell.angle_gamma   90.00
#
_symmetry.space_group_name_H-M   'P 1'
#
loop_
_entity.id
_entity.type
_entity.pdbx_description
1 polymer ?
#
loop_
_entity_poly.entity_id
_entity_poly.type
_entity_poly.pdbx_seq_one_letter_code
_entity_poly.pdbx_strand_id
1 'polypeptide(L)'
;MPKKPVDANKPRGPITAYALFVRTCRDELRRKYPQLTVDYNVITRKCSERWKAMNENEKRRFNETADLQRKRYKEELATYQQEQSAKLLQQQSVASSILLQTPSAQYLVEPSQQQQQQHTLIMPTSAQHTIVNTPKKITKKRERKPKDPLAPKKPLSAYFLFCADERPKVHGSQSGMSVSDVARELGTRWKNAPAELKTKYEQAACEKKNVYQAEMAIYKHQTSTGSSPPETPQTPLTPHDYQSTFSSLPIQQSLQLHFDTNDTNDNYSEFDILTNGNNDHL
;
A
#
# COMPACT_ATOMS: atom_id res chain seq x y z
N MET A 1 -7.59 -13.99 5.59
CA MET A 1 -9.05 -13.83 5.73
C MET A 1 -9.56 -12.92 4.63
N PRO A 2 -10.45 -13.39 3.74
CA PRO A 2 -11.11 -12.51 2.77
C PRO A 2 -11.95 -11.48 3.53
N LYS A 3 -11.91 -10.22 3.10
CA LYS A 3 -12.75 -9.17 3.68
C LYS A 3 -14.20 -9.58 3.45
N LYS A 4 -15.02 -9.63 4.51
CA LYS A 4 -16.47 -9.88 4.38
C LYS A 4 -17.04 -8.92 3.33
N PRO A 5 -17.88 -9.40 2.40
CA PRO A 5 -18.50 -8.56 1.40
C PRO A 5 -19.26 -7.45 2.13
N VAL A 6 -18.91 -6.20 1.82
CA VAL A 6 -19.62 -5.03 2.34
C VAL A 6 -20.95 -4.99 1.60
N ASP A 7 -22.06 -4.94 2.34
CA ASP A 7 -23.39 -4.78 1.74
C ASP A 7 -23.39 -3.55 0.82
N ALA A 8 -23.70 -3.79 -0.46
CA ALA A 8 -23.70 -2.76 -1.50
C ALA A 8 -24.77 -1.69 -1.24
N ASN A 9 -25.84 -2.04 -0.52
CA ASN A 9 -26.95 -1.14 -0.19
C ASN A 9 -26.69 -0.28 1.04
N LYS A 10 -25.60 -0.52 1.78
CA LYS A 10 -25.29 0.28 2.96
C LYS A 10 -24.94 1.72 2.55
N PRO A 11 -25.63 2.74 3.09
CA PRO A 11 -25.34 4.13 2.79
C PRO A 11 -23.87 4.46 3.04
N ARG A 12 -23.26 5.22 2.11
CA ARG A 12 -21.87 5.66 2.23
C ARG A 12 -21.78 6.84 3.18
N GLY A 13 -20.71 6.90 3.97
CA GLY A 13 -20.50 7.97 4.95
C GLY A 13 -20.53 9.38 4.34
N PRO A 14 -20.91 10.40 5.14
CA PRO A 14 -21.07 11.75 4.65
C PRO A 14 -19.72 12.36 4.25
N ILE A 15 -19.73 13.19 3.21
CA ILE A 15 -18.53 13.89 2.74
C ILE A 15 -18.27 15.10 3.66
N THR A 16 -17.02 15.28 4.10
CA THR A 16 -16.62 16.41 4.95
C THR A 16 -16.46 17.70 4.15
N ALA A 17 -16.48 18.85 4.83
CA ALA A 17 -16.33 20.17 4.21
C ALA A 17 -15.03 20.27 3.39
N TYR A 18 -13.91 19.82 3.94
CA TYR A 18 -12.63 19.78 3.24
C TYR A 18 -12.67 18.84 2.01
N ALA A 19 -13.30 17.67 2.11
CA ALA A 19 -13.39 16.74 0.99
C ALA A 19 -14.28 17.28 -0.14
N LEU A 20 -15.35 18.03 0.18
CA LEU A 20 -16.13 18.77 -0.79
C LEU A 20 -15.29 19.85 -1.49
N PHE A 21 -14.48 20.58 -0.72
CA PHE A 21 -13.56 21.58 -1.27
C PHE A 21 -12.47 20.98 -2.18
N VAL A 22 -11.89 19.83 -1.81
CA VAL A 22 -10.93 19.14 -2.66
C VAL A 22 -11.59 18.70 -3.97
N ARG A 23 -12.86 18.27 -3.93
CA ARG A 23 -13.64 17.93 -5.13
C ARG A 23 -13.81 19.15 -6.03
N THR A 24 -14.21 20.30 -5.48
CA THR A 24 -14.37 21.53 -6.27
C THR A 24 -13.04 21.99 -6.88
N CYS A 25 -11.95 21.97 -6.10
CA CYS A 25 -10.63 22.31 -6.60
C CYS A 25 -10.18 21.40 -7.74
N ARG A 26 -10.42 20.08 -7.61
CA ARG A 26 -10.08 19.12 -8.66
C ARG A 26 -10.88 19.37 -9.93
N ASP A 27 -12.17 19.68 -9.79
CA ASP A 27 -13.05 19.94 -10.94
C ASP A 27 -12.70 21.29 -11.61
N GLU A 28 -12.29 22.31 -10.85
CA GLU A 28 -11.73 23.55 -11.38
C GLU A 28 -10.45 23.32 -12.17
N LEU A 29 -9.53 22.52 -11.65
CA LEU A 29 -8.27 22.21 -12.31
C LEU A 29 -8.49 21.41 -13.59
N ARG A 30 -9.39 20.42 -13.57
CA ARG A 30 -9.75 19.65 -14.77
C ARG A 30 -10.35 20.53 -15.86
N ARG A 31 -11.13 21.55 -15.47
CA ARG A 31 -11.74 22.49 -16.42
C ARG A 31 -10.72 23.47 -17.02
N LYS A 32 -9.80 23.99 -16.21
CA LYS A 32 -8.77 24.94 -16.67
C LYS A 32 -7.64 24.29 -17.46
N TYR A 33 -7.31 23.04 -17.12
CA TYR A 33 -6.22 22.29 -17.73
C TYR A 33 -6.71 20.91 -18.17
N PRO A 34 -7.62 20.82 -19.17
CA PRO A 34 -8.21 19.56 -19.59
C PRO A 34 -7.20 18.59 -20.24
N GLN A 35 -6.12 19.13 -20.81
CA GLN A 35 -5.06 18.37 -21.50
C GLN A 35 -3.92 17.95 -20.55
N LEU A 36 -3.80 18.59 -19.38
CA LEU A 36 -2.69 18.35 -18.46
C LEU A 36 -3.04 17.18 -17.54
N THR A 37 -2.19 16.14 -17.56
CA THR A 37 -2.27 15.07 -16.55
C THR A 37 -1.84 15.65 -15.21
N VAL A 38 -2.82 16.07 -14.39
CA VAL A 38 -2.55 16.73 -13.10
C VAL A 38 -2.16 15.69 -12.04
N ASP A 39 -0.93 15.75 -11.52
CA ASP A 39 -0.45 14.87 -10.45
C ASP A 39 -1.26 15.08 -9.15
N TYR A 40 -1.85 13.99 -8.66
CA TYR A 40 -2.66 13.93 -7.44
C TYR A 40 -1.94 14.47 -6.20
N ASN A 41 -0.63 14.22 -6.06
CA ASN A 41 0.15 14.65 -4.90
C ASN A 41 0.30 16.18 -4.86
N VAL A 42 0.47 16.79 -6.04
CA VAL A 42 0.57 18.24 -6.20
C VAL A 42 -0.77 18.91 -5.88
N ILE A 43 -1.88 18.34 -6.37
CA ILE A 43 -3.25 18.84 -6.06
C ILE A 43 -3.51 18.80 -4.56
N THR A 44 -3.22 17.65 -3.93
CA THR A 44 -3.51 17.46 -2.50
C THR A 44 -2.76 18.46 -1.62
N ARG A 45 -1.50 18.76 -1.97
CA ARG A 45 -0.70 19.80 -1.29
C ARG A 45 -1.29 21.20 -1.50
N LYS A 46 -1.54 21.60 -2.76
CA LYS A 46 -2.14 22.92 -3.08
C LYS A 46 -3.51 23.12 -2.46
N CYS A 47 -4.38 22.10 -2.44
CA CYS A 47 -5.67 22.15 -1.77
C CYS A 47 -5.51 22.38 -0.26
N SER A 48 -4.53 21.72 0.37
CA SER A 48 -4.30 21.89 1.81
C SER A 48 -3.86 23.32 2.15
N GLU A 49 -2.97 23.90 1.35
CA GLU A 49 -2.51 25.29 1.49
C GLU A 49 -3.66 26.28 1.28
N ARG A 50 -4.43 26.12 0.19
CA ARG A 50 -5.60 26.96 -0.12
C ARG A 50 -6.67 26.87 0.96
N TRP A 51 -6.94 25.68 1.51
CA TRP A 51 -7.89 25.51 2.61
C TRP A 51 -7.45 26.21 3.89
N LYS A 52 -6.14 26.20 4.20
CA LYS A 52 -5.59 26.93 5.35
C LYS A 52 -5.73 28.44 5.19
N ALA A 53 -5.44 28.95 3.99
CA ALA A 53 -5.54 30.38 3.66
C ALA A 53 -6.98 30.88 3.47
N MET A 54 -7.96 29.98 3.31
CA MET A 54 -9.36 30.33 3.04
C MET A 54 -10.04 30.98 4.25
N ASN A 55 -10.84 32.02 4.00
CA ASN A 55 -11.57 32.76 5.04
C ASN A 55 -12.79 31.98 5.57
N GLU A 56 -13.26 32.33 6.77
CA GLU A 56 -14.39 31.64 7.40
C GLU A 56 -15.66 31.71 6.55
N ASN A 57 -15.91 32.83 5.87
CA ASN A 57 -17.07 32.98 4.97
C ASN A 57 -17.05 32.00 3.78
N GLU A 58 -15.86 31.72 3.22
CA GLU A 58 -15.71 30.76 2.12
C GLU A 58 -15.83 29.32 2.64
N LYS A 59 -15.25 29.05 3.82
CA LYS A 59 -15.38 27.77 4.53
C LYS A 59 -16.83 27.49 4.93
N ARG A 60 -17.61 28.52 5.28
CA ARG A 60 -19.01 28.42 5.71
C ARG A 60 -19.86 27.66 4.70
N ARG A 61 -19.74 27.98 3.40
CA ARG A 61 -20.46 27.25 2.33
C ARG A 61 -20.14 25.75 2.33
N PHE A 62 -18.87 25.39 2.53
CA PHE A 62 -18.45 23.98 2.59
C PHE A 62 -18.91 23.30 3.88
N ASN A 63 -18.89 24.01 5.01
CA ASN A 63 -19.39 23.53 6.29
C ASN A 63 -20.90 23.26 6.24
N GLU A 64 -21.69 24.22 5.75
CA GLU A 64 -23.14 24.07 5.54
C GLU A 64 -23.45 22.87 4.63
N THR A 65 -22.73 22.72 3.52
CA THR A 65 -22.91 21.57 2.63
C THR A 65 -22.56 20.26 3.33
N ALA A 66 -21.50 20.24 4.15
CA ALA A 66 -21.12 19.05 4.90
C ALA A 66 -22.16 18.68 5.98
N ASP A 67 -22.79 19.67 6.60
CA ASP A 67 -23.87 19.45 7.57
C ASP A 67 -25.13 18.90 6.88
N LEU A 68 -25.46 19.38 5.68
CA LEU A 68 -26.50 18.78 4.85
C LEU A 68 -26.16 17.32 4.48
N GLN A 69 -24.90 17.01 4.14
CA GLN A 69 -24.47 15.63 3.86
C GLN A 69 -24.59 14.75 5.12
N ARG A 70 -24.25 15.26 6.31
CA ARG A 70 -24.43 14.54 7.58
C ARG A 70 -25.90 14.25 7.86
N LYS A 71 -26.78 15.24 7.63
CA LYS A 71 -28.22 15.08 7.82
C LYS A 71 -28.80 14.02 6.88
N ARG A 72 -28.50 14.13 5.57
CA ARG A 72 -28.92 13.13 4.57
C ARG A 72 -28.44 11.73 4.92
N TYR A 73 -27.16 11.58 5.30
CA TYR A 73 -26.62 10.28 5.70
C TYR A 73 -27.33 9.71 6.93
N LYS A 74 -27.69 10.55 7.92
CA LYS A 74 -28.42 10.11 9.11
C LYS A 74 -29.80 9.57 8.75
N GLU A 75 -30.52 10.25 7.85
CA GLU A 75 -31.84 9.84 7.35
C GLU A 75 -31.72 8.54 6.53
N GLU A 76 -30.80 8.48 5.55
CA GLU A 76 -30.53 7.29 4.75
C GLU A 76 -30.14 6.08 5.63
N LEU A 77 -29.33 6.29 6.67
CA LEU A 77 -28.94 5.25 7.61
C LEU A 77 -30.13 4.74 8.45
N ALA A 78 -31.05 5.62 8.84
CA ALA A 78 -32.25 5.25 9.58
C ALA A 78 -33.18 4.39 8.71
N THR A 79 -33.40 4.80 7.45
CA THR A 79 -34.17 4.01 6.47
C THR A 79 -33.52 2.65 6.23
N TYR A 80 -32.21 2.61 6.02
CA TYR A 80 -31.49 1.34 5.85
C TYR A 80 -31.63 0.43 7.08
N GLN A 81 -31.51 0.96 8.30
CA GLN A 81 -31.71 0.17 9.52
C GLN A 81 -33.14 -0.38 9.63
N GLN A 82 -34.14 0.43 9.29
CA GLN A 82 -35.53 0.01 9.25
C GLN A 82 -35.74 -1.10 8.20
N GLU A 83 -35.22 -0.95 6.99
CA GLU A 83 -35.29 -1.97 5.93
C GLU A 83 -34.61 -3.28 6.36
N GLN A 84 -33.43 -3.21 6.98
CA GLN A 84 -32.75 -4.40 7.51
C GLN A 84 -33.60 -5.08 8.59
N SER A 85 -34.26 -4.32 9.46
CA SER A 85 -35.15 -4.88 10.49
C SER A 85 -36.40 -5.53 9.89
N ALA A 86 -37.02 -4.90 8.88
CA ALA A 86 -38.17 -5.43 8.18
C ALA A 86 -37.84 -6.71 7.41
N LYS A 87 -36.70 -6.74 6.73
CA LYS A 87 -36.20 -7.92 6.03
C LYS A 87 -35.96 -9.10 6.97
N LEU A 88 -35.43 -8.84 8.17
CA LEU A 88 -35.23 -9.87 9.18
C LEU A 88 -36.56 -10.41 9.71
N LEU A 89 -37.53 -9.54 9.97
CA LEU A 89 -38.86 -9.94 10.42
C LEU A 89 -39.61 -10.74 9.34
N GLN A 90 -39.49 -10.33 8.08
CA GLN A 90 -40.03 -11.09 6.95
C GLN A 90 -39.36 -12.45 6.80
N GLN A 91 -38.03 -12.54 6.97
CA GLN A 91 -37.32 -13.81 6.94
C GLN A 91 -37.77 -14.73 8.08
N GLN A 92 -38.03 -14.18 9.26
CA GLN A 92 -38.56 -14.94 10.40
C GLN A 92 -40.00 -15.41 10.13
N SER A 93 -40.85 -14.58 9.55
CA SER A 93 -42.24 -14.95 9.25
C SER A 93 -42.34 -16.02 8.15
N VAL A 94 -41.53 -15.95 7.09
CA VAL A 94 -41.49 -17.01 6.07
C VAL A 94 -40.91 -18.32 6.63
N ALA A 95 -39.90 -18.25 7.50
CA ALA A 95 -39.34 -19.44 8.16
C ALA A 95 -40.39 -20.13 9.05
N SER A 96 -41.15 -19.35 9.84
CA SER A 96 -42.27 -19.87 10.63
C SER A 96 -43.39 -20.42 9.76
N SER A 97 -43.72 -19.76 8.63
CA SER A 97 -44.76 -20.24 7.70
C SER A 97 -44.39 -21.57 7.04
N ILE A 98 -43.11 -21.78 6.70
CA ILE A 98 -42.62 -23.05 6.14
C ILE A 98 -42.71 -24.17 7.20
N LEU A 99 -42.40 -23.87 8.46
CA LEU A 99 -42.50 -24.81 9.59
C LEU A 99 -43.94 -25.27 9.87
N LEU A 100 -44.94 -24.44 9.60
CA LEU A 100 -46.35 -24.80 9.77
C LEU A 100 -46.99 -25.43 8.52
N GLN A 101 -46.32 -25.37 7.36
CA GLN A 101 -46.81 -25.94 6.09
C GLN A 101 -46.19 -27.30 5.74
N THR A 102 -45.30 -27.87 6.57
CA THR A 102 -44.86 -29.26 6.40
C THR A 102 -45.95 -30.21 6.92
N PRO A 103 -46.71 -30.92 6.05
CA PRO A 103 -47.61 -31.96 6.51
C PRO A 103 -46.80 -33.15 7.03
N SER A 104 -47.03 -33.50 8.29
CA SER A 104 -46.95 -34.85 8.85
C SER A 104 -45.77 -35.73 8.40
N ALA A 105 -44.67 -35.67 9.14
CA ALA A 105 -44.00 -36.90 9.55
C ALA A 105 -44.47 -37.20 10.98
N GLN A 106 -45.70 -37.70 11.10
CA GLN A 106 -46.12 -38.44 12.29
C GLN A 106 -45.13 -39.58 12.53
N TYR A 107 -44.31 -39.46 13.56
CA TYR A 107 -43.89 -40.62 14.33
C TYR A 107 -43.99 -40.29 15.82
N LEU A 108 -44.84 -41.06 16.48
CA LEU A 108 -45.04 -41.14 17.92
C LEU A 108 -43.69 -41.29 18.66
N VAL A 109 -43.53 -40.66 19.83
CA VAL A 109 -43.57 -41.34 21.15
C VAL A 109 -43.72 -40.27 22.26
N GLU A 110 -44.56 -40.63 23.23
CA GLU A 110 -45.10 -39.94 24.41
C GLU A 110 -44.09 -39.49 25.52
N PRO A 111 -44.57 -38.77 26.56
CA PRO A 111 -43.76 -38.06 27.55
C PRO A 111 -43.39 -38.93 28.76
N SER A 112 -42.20 -38.71 29.33
CA SER A 112 -41.87 -39.16 30.68
C SER A 112 -41.25 -38.01 31.45
N GLN A 113 -42.04 -37.42 32.34
CA GLN A 113 -41.55 -36.58 33.41
C GLN A 113 -40.86 -37.43 34.48
N GLN A 114 -40.01 -36.76 35.27
CA GLN A 114 -39.39 -37.17 36.53
C GLN A 114 -37.96 -37.73 36.46
N GLN A 115 -37.00 -36.81 36.52
CA GLN A 115 -36.10 -36.78 37.67
C GLN A 115 -35.77 -35.33 38.05
N GLN A 116 -36.17 -34.98 39.26
CA GLN A 116 -36.03 -33.67 39.89
C GLN A 116 -34.71 -33.61 40.68
N GLN A 117 -34.14 -32.41 40.76
CA GLN A 117 -33.28 -31.92 41.85
C GLN A 117 -31.81 -32.38 41.89
N GLN A 118 -30.96 -31.66 41.15
CA GLN A 118 -29.74 -31.12 41.74
C GLN A 118 -29.68 -29.61 41.53
N HIS A 119 -29.88 -28.89 42.62
CA HIS A 119 -29.77 -27.45 42.70
C HIS A 119 -28.28 -27.07 42.71
N THR A 120 -27.74 -26.61 41.59
CA THR A 120 -26.45 -25.90 41.56
C THR A 120 -26.63 -24.59 40.80
N LEU A 121 -26.27 -23.50 41.47
CA LEU A 121 -26.50 -22.11 41.13
C LEU A 121 -26.02 -21.76 39.71
N ILE A 122 -26.96 -21.44 38.82
CA ILE A 122 -26.67 -20.72 37.57
C ILE A 122 -27.33 -19.36 37.68
N MET A 123 -26.49 -18.35 37.93
CA MET A 123 -26.84 -16.93 37.95
C MET A 123 -27.48 -16.50 36.62
N PRO A 124 -28.47 -15.58 36.62
CA PRO A 124 -28.97 -15.01 35.38
C PRO A 124 -27.92 -14.02 34.84
N THR A 125 -27.03 -14.51 33.96
CA THR A 125 -26.21 -13.60 33.15
C THR A 125 -27.10 -12.98 32.09
N SER A 126 -27.59 -11.78 32.40
CA SER A 126 -28.05 -10.79 31.44
C SER A 126 -26.87 -10.41 30.54
N ALA A 127 -26.65 -11.18 29.48
CA ALA A 127 -25.76 -10.82 28.39
C ALA A 127 -26.50 -9.90 27.42
N GLN A 128 -26.66 -8.65 27.82
CA GLN A 128 -26.82 -7.53 26.90
C GLN A 128 -25.57 -7.50 26.00
N HIS A 129 -25.59 -8.22 24.89
CA HIS A 129 -24.57 -8.08 23.85
C HIS A 129 -24.89 -6.80 23.06
N THR A 130 -24.65 -5.64 23.69
CA THR A 130 -24.56 -4.37 22.99
C THR A 130 -23.42 -4.51 21.98
N ILE A 131 -23.75 -4.52 20.69
CA ILE A 131 -22.77 -4.35 19.62
C ILE A 131 -22.31 -2.89 19.67
N VAL A 132 -21.36 -2.61 20.56
CA VAL A 132 -20.49 -1.45 20.42
C VAL A 132 -19.71 -1.66 19.13
N ASN A 133 -20.13 -0.93 18.09
CA ASN A 133 -19.31 -0.67 16.91
C ASN A 133 -18.01 -0.03 17.39
N THR A 134 -17.00 -0.86 17.66
CA THR A 134 -15.65 -0.36 17.86
C THR A 134 -15.25 0.33 16.55
N PRO A 135 -14.97 1.64 16.55
CA PRO A 135 -14.53 2.32 15.35
C PRO A 135 -13.25 1.62 14.89
N LYS A 136 -13.22 1.17 13.63
CA LYS A 136 -12.02 0.64 12.99
C LYS A 136 -10.87 1.57 13.34
N LYS A 137 -9.91 1.08 14.14
CA LYS A 137 -8.65 1.77 14.41
C LYS A 137 -8.06 2.11 13.05
N ILE A 138 -8.19 3.38 12.65
CA ILE A 138 -7.40 3.97 11.58
C ILE A 138 -5.99 3.88 12.13
N THR A 139 -5.28 2.81 11.78
CA THR A 139 -3.84 2.75 11.99
C THR A 139 -3.30 3.87 11.14
N LYS A 140 -3.00 5.03 11.78
CA LYS A 140 -2.26 6.11 11.12
C LYS A 140 -1.07 5.43 10.47
N LYS A 141 -1.07 5.38 9.14
CA LYS A 141 0.07 4.90 8.35
C LYS A 141 1.23 5.77 8.81
N ARG A 142 2.08 5.23 9.70
CA ARG A 142 3.24 5.98 10.21
C ARG A 142 3.97 6.43 8.96
N GLU A 143 4.12 7.76 8.80
CA GLU A 143 5.01 8.29 7.80
C GLU A 143 6.34 7.58 8.00
N ARG A 144 6.72 6.80 6.99
CA ARG A 144 7.98 6.11 6.99
C ARG A 144 8.99 7.24 6.93
N LYS A 145 9.62 7.53 8.08
CA LYS A 145 10.77 8.43 8.12
C LYS A 145 11.70 8.04 6.96
N PRO A 146 12.19 9.03 6.18
CA PRO A 146 13.24 8.78 5.20
C PRO A 146 14.29 7.91 5.84
N LYS A 147 14.64 6.81 5.16
CA LYS A 147 15.72 5.96 5.66
C LYS A 147 16.98 6.76 5.39
N ASP A 148 17.78 6.98 6.42
CA ASP A 148 19.10 7.56 6.25
C ASP A 148 19.83 6.74 5.16
N PRO A 149 20.29 7.38 4.08
CA PRO A 149 21.02 6.69 3.01
C PRO A 149 22.26 5.93 3.51
N LEU A 150 22.85 6.37 4.62
CA LEU A 150 24.06 5.80 5.22
C LEU A 150 23.74 4.74 6.30
N ALA A 151 22.47 4.58 6.70
CA ALA A 151 22.10 3.55 7.66
C ALA A 151 22.24 2.15 7.04
N PRO A 152 22.95 1.23 7.72
CA PRO A 152 23.00 -0.16 7.28
C PRO A 152 21.60 -0.73 7.05
N LYS A 153 21.43 -1.45 5.94
CA LYS A 153 20.15 -2.08 5.59
C LYS A 153 19.98 -3.38 6.37
N LYS A 154 18.74 -3.67 6.78
CA LYS A 154 18.45 -4.91 7.50
C LYS A 154 18.83 -6.13 6.65
N PRO A 155 19.49 -7.14 7.23
CA PRO A 155 19.88 -8.34 6.52
C PRO A 155 18.66 -9.19 6.18
N LEU A 156 18.76 -9.93 5.08
CA LEU A 156 17.73 -10.88 4.66
C LEU A 156 17.71 -12.09 5.60
N SER A 157 16.50 -12.56 5.93
CA SER A 157 16.30 -13.81 6.68
C SER A 157 16.58 -15.04 5.81
N ALA A 158 16.81 -16.20 6.42
CA ALA A 158 17.07 -17.48 5.76
C ALA A 158 16.08 -17.78 4.63
N TYR A 159 14.77 -17.61 4.90
CA TYR A 159 13.73 -17.79 3.89
C TYR A 159 13.86 -16.81 2.71
N PHE A 160 14.23 -15.56 2.96
CA PHE A 160 14.37 -14.56 1.91
C PHE A 160 15.64 -14.75 1.10
N LEU A 161 16.71 -15.30 1.70
CA LEU A 161 17.90 -15.74 0.97
C LEU A 161 17.56 -16.91 0.04
N PHE A 162 16.87 -17.93 0.55
CA PHE A 162 16.34 -19.02 -0.26
C PHE A 162 15.47 -18.52 -1.42
N CYS A 163 14.55 -17.59 -1.14
CA CYS A 163 13.71 -16.99 -2.16
C CYS A 163 14.51 -16.18 -3.21
N ALA A 164 15.65 -15.59 -2.85
CA ALA A 164 16.49 -14.88 -3.81
C ALA A 164 17.13 -15.84 -4.82
N ASP A 165 17.60 -16.99 -4.35
CA ASP A 165 18.31 -17.99 -5.16
C ASP A 165 17.34 -18.84 -6.01
N GLU A 166 16.15 -19.15 -5.48
CA GLU A 166 15.18 -20.04 -6.13
C GLU A 166 14.17 -19.31 -7.03
N ARG A 167 13.87 -18.04 -6.76
CA ARG A 167 12.98 -17.24 -7.62
C ARG A 167 13.39 -17.20 -9.09
N PRO A 168 14.66 -16.98 -9.48
CA PRO A 168 15.05 -17.01 -10.89
C PRO A 168 14.90 -18.40 -11.51
N LYS A 169 15.13 -19.48 -10.74
CA LYS A 169 14.97 -20.87 -11.21
C LYS A 169 13.51 -21.21 -11.49
N VAL A 170 12.62 -20.86 -10.56
CA VAL A 170 11.17 -21.05 -10.72
C VAL A 170 10.63 -20.20 -11.87
N HIS A 171 11.08 -18.94 -11.96
CA HIS A 171 10.65 -18.04 -13.03
C HIS A 171 11.16 -18.49 -14.42
N GLY A 172 12.39 -19.02 -14.50
CA GLY A 172 12.98 -19.53 -15.74
C GLY A 172 12.36 -20.84 -16.21
N SER A 173 12.05 -21.77 -15.30
CA SER A 173 11.44 -23.06 -15.66
C SER A 173 9.91 -23.00 -15.82
N GLN A 174 9.26 -21.97 -15.28
CA GLN A 174 7.81 -21.79 -15.34
C GLN A 174 7.45 -20.39 -15.86
N SER A 175 8.02 -20.05 -17.02
CA SER A 175 7.85 -18.76 -17.69
C SER A 175 6.38 -18.52 -18.07
N GLY A 176 5.63 -17.82 -17.22
CA GLY A 176 4.21 -17.50 -17.43
C GLY A 176 3.40 -17.36 -16.13
N MET A 177 3.94 -17.81 -14.99
CA MET A 177 3.26 -17.63 -13.71
C MET A 177 3.41 -16.21 -13.16
N SER A 178 2.36 -15.72 -12.51
CA SER A 178 2.41 -14.41 -11.87
C SER A 178 3.43 -14.43 -10.71
N VAL A 179 4.00 -13.27 -10.41
CA VAL A 179 4.92 -13.09 -9.28
C VAL A 179 4.31 -13.60 -7.95
N SER A 180 2.98 -13.51 -7.80
CA SER A 180 2.24 -14.01 -6.65
C SER A 180 2.23 -15.54 -6.58
N ASP A 181 2.12 -16.20 -7.73
CA ASP A 181 2.11 -17.66 -7.82
C ASP A 181 3.51 -18.23 -7.56
N VAL A 182 4.54 -17.59 -8.12
CA VAL A 182 5.94 -17.89 -7.81
C VAL A 182 6.22 -17.76 -6.31
N ALA A 183 5.71 -16.69 -5.67
CA ALA A 183 5.89 -16.52 -4.22
C ALA A 183 5.17 -17.61 -3.39
N ARG A 184 4.00 -18.07 -3.84
CA ARG A 184 3.25 -19.16 -3.21
C ARG A 184 3.99 -20.48 -3.33
N GLU A 185 4.51 -20.76 -4.52
CA GLU A 185 5.30 -21.95 -4.83
C GLU A 185 6.58 -22.01 -3.98
N LEU A 186 7.33 -20.91 -3.91
CA LEU A 186 8.52 -20.81 -3.05
C LEU A 186 8.19 -21.02 -1.56
N GLY A 187 7.04 -20.53 -1.11
CA GLY A 187 6.56 -20.78 0.26
C GLY A 187 6.32 -22.27 0.52
N THR A 188 5.69 -22.98 -0.42
CA THR A 188 5.48 -24.43 -0.34
C THR A 188 6.81 -25.19 -0.36
N ARG A 189 7.74 -24.80 -1.25
CA ARG A 189 9.07 -25.41 -1.33
C ARG A 189 9.87 -25.22 -0.05
N TRP A 190 9.85 -24.03 0.55
CA TRP A 190 10.52 -23.81 1.83
C TRP A 190 9.90 -24.62 2.96
N LYS A 191 8.57 -24.75 3.00
CA LYS A 191 7.89 -25.59 4.00
C LYS A 191 8.37 -27.04 3.91
N ASN A 192 8.47 -27.57 2.70
CA ASN A 192 8.85 -28.96 2.41
C ASN A 192 10.37 -29.18 2.27
N ALA A 193 11.18 -28.12 2.31
CA ALA A 193 12.63 -28.24 2.14
C ALA A 193 13.27 -29.06 3.29
N PRO A 194 14.31 -29.86 2.96
CA PRO A 194 15.02 -30.67 3.95
C PRO A 194 15.73 -29.78 4.98
N ALA A 195 15.92 -30.32 6.19
CA ALA A 195 16.54 -29.59 7.29
C ALA A 195 17.93 -29.07 6.93
N GLU A 196 18.73 -29.85 6.20
CA GLU A 196 20.08 -29.47 5.76
C GLU A 196 20.08 -28.20 4.90
N LEU A 197 19.14 -28.10 3.95
CA LEU A 197 19.01 -26.92 3.11
C LEU A 197 18.62 -25.70 3.95
N LYS A 198 17.68 -25.88 4.90
CA LYS A 198 17.28 -24.81 5.83
C LYS A 198 18.45 -24.35 6.69
N THR A 199 19.23 -25.29 7.23
CA THR A 199 20.42 -25.00 8.04
C THR A 199 21.47 -24.21 7.25
N LYS A 200 21.73 -24.55 5.98
CA LYS A 200 22.63 -23.76 5.12
C LYS A 200 22.18 -22.29 5.02
N TYR A 201 20.90 -22.04 4.78
CA TYR A 201 20.37 -20.68 4.68
C TYR A 201 20.25 -19.98 6.03
N GLU A 202 20.04 -20.71 7.13
CA GLU A 202 20.06 -20.18 8.50
C GLU A 202 21.46 -19.74 8.92
N GLN A 203 22.49 -20.52 8.60
CA GLN A 203 23.90 -20.14 8.80
C GLN A 203 24.24 -18.87 8.00
N ALA A 204 23.91 -18.84 6.71
CA ALA A 204 24.13 -17.66 5.87
C ALA A 204 23.36 -16.42 6.36
N ALA A 205 22.14 -16.60 6.89
CA ALA A 205 21.38 -15.51 7.51
C ALA A 205 21.98 -15.05 8.83
N CYS A 206 22.56 -15.97 9.61
CA CYS A 206 23.27 -15.67 10.85
C CYS A 206 24.52 -14.82 10.58
N GLU A 207 25.33 -15.19 9.59
CA GLU A 207 26.51 -14.41 9.17
C GLU A 207 26.11 -13.00 8.73
N LYS A 208 25.12 -12.86 7.85
CA LYS A 208 24.62 -11.54 7.42
C LYS A 208 24.05 -10.73 8.59
N LYS A 209 23.44 -11.40 9.56
CA LYS A 209 22.96 -10.76 10.79
C LYS A 209 24.10 -10.25 11.66
N ASN A 210 25.20 -11.00 11.76
CA ASN A 210 26.37 -10.61 12.54
C ASN A 210 27.10 -9.43 11.88
N VAL A 211 27.29 -9.46 10.56
CA VAL A 211 27.86 -8.34 9.78
C VAL A 211 27.04 -7.06 10.00
N TYR A 212 25.71 -7.14 9.84
CA TYR A 212 24.84 -5.99 10.07
C TYR A 212 24.91 -5.47 11.52
N GLN A 213 25.06 -6.35 12.51
CA GLN A 213 25.18 -5.91 13.91
C GLN A 213 26.49 -5.15 14.15
N ALA A 214 27.60 -5.61 13.55
CA ALA A 214 28.88 -4.89 13.59
C ALA A 214 28.80 -3.53 12.88
N GLU A 215 28.26 -3.50 11.65
CA GLU A 215 28.04 -2.26 10.90
C GLU A 215 27.12 -1.28 11.65
N MET A 216 26.05 -1.78 12.27
CA MET A 216 25.11 -0.95 13.03
C MET A 216 25.74 -0.44 14.34
N ALA A 217 26.65 -1.19 14.96
CA ALA A 217 27.41 -0.70 16.10
C ALA A 217 28.30 0.48 15.68
N ILE A 218 29.04 0.33 14.59
CA ILE A 218 29.87 1.39 13.99
C ILE A 218 29.01 2.63 13.65
N TYR A 219 27.89 2.43 12.95
CA TYR A 219 26.96 3.51 12.56
C TYR A 219 26.38 4.25 13.78
N LYS A 220 26.00 3.54 14.85
CA LYS A 220 25.51 4.17 16.09
C LYS A 220 26.59 5.01 16.76
N HIS A 221 27.83 4.55 16.77
CA HIS A 221 28.95 5.33 17.30
C HIS A 221 29.18 6.59 16.45
N GLN A 222 29.19 6.47 15.11
CA GLN A 222 29.41 7.59 14.19
C GLN A 222 28.29 8.64 14.23
N THR A 223 27.04 8.21 14.27
CA THR A 223 25.87 9.12 14.40
C THR A 223 25.78 9.83 15.76
N SER A 224 26.47 9.32 16.78
CA SER A 224 26.55 9.97 18.11
C SER A 224 27.71 10.97 18.21
N THR A 225 28.80 10.76 17.46
CA THR A 225 30.03 11.58 17.56
C THR A 225 30.15 12.65 16.48
N GLY A 226 29.17 12.81 15.59
CA GLY A 226 29.15 13.88 14.57
C GLY A 226 30.34 13.88 13.61
N SER A 227 31.10 12.79 13.53
CA SER A 227 32.32 12.68 12.75
C SER A 227 32.13 11.67 11.61
N SER A 228 32.36 12.14 10.39
CA SER A 228 32.24 11.36 9.15
C SER A 228 33.34 10.28 9.08
N PRO A 229 33.04 9.03 8.70
CA PRO A 229 34.06 7.98 8.66
C PRO A 229 34.83 7.96 7.34
N PRO A 230 36.06 7.44 7.34
CA PRO A 230 36.87 7.27 6.15
C PRO A 230 36.28 6.17 5.29
N GLU A 231 36.19 6.47 3.99
CA GLU A 231 35.93 5.52 2.92
C GLU A 231 36.82 4.28 3.11
N THR A 232 36.20 3.12 3.32
CA THR A 232 36.89 1.82 3.43
C THR A 232 36.18 0.78 2.56
N PRO A 233 36.90 -0.24 2.10
CA PRO A 233 37.08 -0.51 0.67
C PRO A 233 35.96 -1.35 0.08
N GLN A 234 35.77 -1.21 -1.23
CA GLN A 234 34.80 -1.96 -2.00
C GLN A 234 34.91 -3.47 -1.74
N THR A 235 33.81 -4.07 -1.25
CA THR A 235 33.62 -5.51 -1.34
C THR A 235 33.59 -5.89 -2.84
N PRO A 236 34.44 -6.83 -3.29
CA PRO A 236 34.60 -7.17 -4.70
C PRO A 236 33.28 -7.55 -5.37
N LEU A 237 33.03 -6.93 -6.51
CA LEU A 237 32.02 -7.35 -7.47
C LEU A 237 32.24 -8.83 -7.82
N THR A 238 31.21 -9.65 -7.67
CA THR A 238 31.22 -11.05 -8.12
C THR A 238 31.35 -11.12 -9.65
N PRO A 239 32.33 -11.83 -10.23
CA PRO A 239 32.58 -11.86 -11.69
C PRO A 239 31.56 -12.57 -12.61
N HIS A 240 30.33 -12.87 -12.19
CA HIS A 240 29.45 -13.78 -12.96
C HIS A 240 28.56 -13.10 -14.04
N ASP A 241 28.44 -11.77 -14.12
CA ASP A 241 27.57 -11.14 -15.14
C ASP A 241 28.30 -10.59 -16.37
N TYR A 242 29.60 -10.87 -16.55
CA TYR A 242 30.39 -10.40 -17.71
C TYR A 242 30.58 -11.46 -18.82
N GLN A 243 29.63 -12.38 -18.97
CA GLN A 243 29.66 -13.42 -20.00
C GLN A 243 28.48 -13.38 -20.99
N SER A 244 27.85 -12.22 -21.19
CA SER A 244 27.08 -11.98 -22.43
C SER A 244 27.98 -11.31 -23.45
N THR A 245 28.65 -12.16 -24.20
CA THR A 245 29.41 -11.96 -25.43
C THR A 245 28.75 -10.94 -26.38
N PHE A 246 29.41 -9.80 -26.60
CA PHE A 246 29.43 -9.19 -27.94
C PHE A 246 30.72 -9.66 -28.61
N SER A 247 30.64 -10.86 -29.18
CA SER A 247 31.55 -11.31 -30.23
C SER A 247 31.23 -10.51 -31.48
N SER A 248 32.05 -9.50 -31.81
CA SER A 248 32.37 -9.20 -33.21
C SER A 248 33.71 -8.46 -33.28
N LEU A 249 34.57 -8.97 -34.15
CA LEU A 249 36.01 -8.76 -34.26
C LEU A 249 36.41 -7.44 -34.93
N PRO A 250 37.71 -7.06 -34.87
CA PRO A 250 38.24 -5.77 -35.34
C PRO A 250 38.68 -5.83 -36.81
N ILE A 251 38.63 -4.69 -37.51
CA ILE A 251 39.41 -4.43 -38.74
C ILE A 251 40.09 -3.07 -38.61
N GLN A 252 41.41 -3.09 -38.83
CA GLN A 252 42.31 -1.94 -38.88
C GLN A 252 41.99 -1.00 -40.06
N GLN A 253 42.22 0.31 -39.88
CA GLN A 253 43.34 1.02 -40.55
C GLN A 253 43.36 2.52 -40.21
N SER A 254 44.51 2.93 -39.65
CA SER A 254 45.24 4.18 -39.87
C SER A 254 44.49 5.43 -40.38
N LEU A 255 44.53 6.50 -39.57
CA LEU A 255 45.25 7.74 -39.93
C LEU A 255 45.50 8.57 -38.67
N GLN A 256 46.78 8.69 -38.33
CA GLN A 256 47.34 9.67 -37.41
C GLN A 256 47.27 11.04 -38.09
N LEU A 257 46.65 12.06 -37.47
CA LEU A 257 47.10 13.45 -37.61
C LEU A 257 46.84 14.23 -36.31
N HIS A 258 47.95 14.43 -35.59
CA HIS A 258 48.41 15.63 -34.89
C HIS A 258 47.55 16.32 -33.82
N PHE A 259 48.21 16.40 -32.65
CA PHE A 259 48.03 17.36 -31.56
C PHE A 259 47.90 18.80 -32.07
N ASP A 260 47.08 19.60 -31.39
CA ASP A 260 47.62 20.79 -30.71
C ASP A 260 46.75 21.20 -29.52
N THR A 261 47.48 21.55 -28.47
CA THR A 261 47.09 21.96 -27.12
C THR A 261 46.65 23.42 -27.05
N ASN A 262 45.85 23.74 -26.02
CA ASN A 262 45.82 25.01 -25.27
C ASN A 262 45.28 26.24 -26.04
N ASP A 263 44.72 27.29 -25.45
CA ASP A 263 44.30 27.69 -24.10
C ASP A 263 43.93 29.17 -24.28
N THR A 264 42.72 29.60 -23.92
CA THR A 264 42.27 30.97 -23.53
C THR A 264 40.75 30.99 -23.63
N ASN A 265 40.01 31.00 -22.52
CA ASN A 265 39.73 32.12 -21.63
C ASN A 265 38.94 33.27 -22.28
N ASP A 266 38.02 33.81 -21.47
CA ASP A 266 37.23 35.04 -21.63
C ASP A 266 35.86 34.95 -22.34
N ASN A 267 34.86 34.59 -21.52
CA ASN A 267 33.84 35.51 -21.02
C ASN A 267 33.56 36.76 -21.88
N TYR A 268 32.41 36.80 -22.58
CA TYR A 268 31.73 38.07 -22.82
C TYR A 268 30.20 37.88 -22.84
N SER A 269 29.59 38.48 -21.82
CA SER A 269 28.18 38.84 -21.78
C SER A 269 27.91 39.96 -22.79
N GLU A 270 26.67 40.02 -23.27
CA GLU A 270 25.93 41.26 -23.57
C GLU A 270 25.88 41.84 -25.00
N PHE A 271 24.66 42.27 -25.29
CA PHE A 271 24.19 43.28 -26.26
C PHE A 271 23.89 42.88 -27.73
N ASP A 272 22.60 42.56 -27.93
CA ASP A 272 21.59 43.41 -28.60
C ASP A 272 21.58 43.67 -30.12
N ILE A 273 20.34 43.55 -30.62
CA ILE A 273 19.63 44.38 -31.63
C ILE A 273 19.92 44.10 -33.12
N LEU A 274 18.82 43.73 -33.83
CA LEU A 274 18.23 44.37 -35.03
C LEU A 274 17.36 43.31 -35.74
N THR A 275 16.02 43.33 -35.62
CA THR A 275 15.06 44.06 -36.48
C THR A 275 15.29 43.94 -38.00
N ASN A 276 14.16 43.75 -38.69
CA ASN A 276 13.91 43.70 -40.14
C ASN A 276 13.97 42.29 -40.74
N GLY A 277 13.03 41.86 -41.57
CA GLY A 277 11.91 42.56 -42.19
C GLY A 277 11.21 41.59 -43.14
N ASN A 278 9.94 41.90 -43.41
CA ASN A 278 9.02 41.22 -44.30
C ASN A 278 9.57 40.90 -45.70
N ASN A 279 8.96 39.88 -46.32
CA ASN A 279 8.64 39.66 -47.75
C ASN A 279 8.85 38.18 -48.07
N ASP A 280 8.06 37.46 -48.86
CA ASP A 280 6.77 37.66 -49.51
C ASP A 280 6.44 36.30 -50.18
N HIS A 281 5.18 36.12 -50.58
CA HIS A 281 4.68 35.15 -51.58
C HIS A 281 4.66 33.66 -51.20
N LEU A 282 3.57 32.91 -51.41
CA LEU A 282 2.35 33.11 -52.22
C LEU A 282 1.26 32.16 -51.69
#